data_AF-A0A3Q0FSJ3-F1
#
_entry.id   AF-A0A3Q0FSJ3-F1
#
_cell.length_a   1.000
_cell.length_b   1.000
_cell.length_c   1.000
_cell.angle_alpha   90.00
_cell.angle_beta   90.00
_cell.angle_gamma   90.00
#
_symmetry.space_group_name_H-M   'P 1'
#
loop_
_entity.id
_entity.type
_entity.pdbx_description
1 polymer ?
#
loop_
_entity_poly.entity_id
_entity_poly.type
_entity_poly.pdbx_seq_one_letter_code
_entity_poly.pdbx_strand_id
1 'polypeptide(L)'
;MHRWLRAEGRGAVEESLHSLAALFPRGLFDDALPPLVLRHQLYSLVPARTAVDQHLVVEAVAGKESEALVRRFLDSVLTPCADISYDTVRMMQDFGFRDADITQLVGAGVLTVRDAGSWWLAVPGAGRFMKAFLRGRKAVLALIQKARYREVLLAELQSRRPPRAVRLGLPYHIHDLIGAQLVRCIPSTSGTLLRLADT
;
A
#
# COMPACT_ATOMS: atom_id res chain seq x y z
N MET A 1 2.46 -9.93 -25.68
CA MET A 1 3.47 -10.71 -24.94
C MET A 1 3.89 -9.89 -23.72
N HIS A 2 3.43 -10.24 -22.51
CA HIS A 2 3.61 -9.39 -21.31
C HIS A 2 5.06 -9.49 -20.79
N ARG A 3 5.80 -8.38 -20.91
CA ARG A 3 7.25 -8.26 -20.61
C ARG A 3 7.62 -8.56 -19.15
N TRP A 4 6.66 -8.47 -18.23
CA TRP A 4 6.84 -8.59 -16.77
C TRP A 4 7.16 -10.00 -16.25
N LEU A 5 6.96 -11.06 -17.04
CA LEU A 5 7.17 -12.45 -16.60
C LEU A 5 8.61 -12.97 -16.83
N ARG A 6 9.50 -12.16 -17.43
CA ARG A 6 10.86 -12.59 -17.84
C ARG A 6 11.98 -11.62 -17.45
N ALA A 7 11.68 -10.62 -16.62
CA ALA A 7 12.61 -9.53 -16.38
C ALA A 7 13.46 -9.80 -15.12
N GLU A 8 14.75 -10.08 -15.30
CA GLU A 8 15.73 -10.29 -14.23
C GLU A 8 16.77 -9.15 -14.25
N GLY A 9 17.10 -8.59 -13.07
CA GLY A 9 18.11 -7.53 -12.91
C GLY A 9 17.57 -6.21 -12.32
N ARG A 10 18.47 -5.33 -11.85
CA ARG A 10 18.13 -4.08 -11.15
C ARG A 10 17.26 -3.13 -12.00
N GLY A 11 17.57 -2.97 -13.29
CA GLY A 11 16.77 -2.13 -14.19
C GLY A 11 15.35 -2.67 -14.46
N ALA A 12 15.19 -3.99 -14.52
CA ALA A 12 13.89 -4.65 -14.66
C ALA A 12 12.99 -4.43 -13.42
N VAL A 13 13.59 -4.40 -12.23
CA VAL A 13 12.90 -4.11 -10.98
C VAL A 13 12.41 -2.66 -10.98
N GLU A 14 13.24 -1.70 -11.34
CA GLU A 14 12.88 -0.27 -11.39
C GLU A 14 11.74 0.01 -12.40
N GLU A 15 11.79 -0.57 -13.60
CA GLU A 15 10.76 -0.43 -14.64
C GLU A 15 9.42 -1.08 -14.22
N SER A 16 9.48 -2.24 -13.54
CA SER A 16 8.30 -2.92 -12.99
C SER A 16 7.65 -2.11 -11.87
N LEU A 17 8.45 -1.47 -11.02
CA LEU A 17 7.94 -0.61 -9.97
C LEU A 17 7.29 0.65 -10.53
N HIS A 18 7.89 1.29 -11.54
CA HIS A 18 7.32 2.49 -12.14
C HIS A 18 5.97 2.18 -12.79
N SER A 19 5.87 1.01 -13.40
CA SER A 19 4.64 0.51 -14.01
C SER A 19 3.57 0.19 -12.95
N LEU A 20 3.94 -0.43 -11.83
CA LEU A 20 3.01 -0.67 -10.73
C LEU A 20 2.53 0.64 -10.07
N ALA A 21 3.43 1.61 -9.89
CA ALA A 21 3.09 2.92 -9.35
C ALA A 21 2.14 3.71 -10.29
N ALA A 22 2.28 3.54 -11.61
CA ALA A 22 1.36 4.13 -12.59
C ALA A 22 -0.04 3.51 -12.57
N LEU A 23 -0.18 2.26 -12.12
CA LEU A 23 -1.49 1.60 -11.95
C LEU A 23 -2.24 2.08 -10.71
N PHE A 24 -1.57 2.77 -9.79
CA PHE A 24 -2.19 3.21 -8.54
C PHE A 24 -3.14 4.39 -8.77
N PRO A 25 -4.43 4.28 -8.44
CA PRO A 25 -5.38 5.36 -8.67
C PRO A 25 -5.24 6.45 -7.60
N ARG A 26 -4.37 7.43 -7.85
CA ARG A 26 -4.00 8.49 -6.89
C ARG A 26 -5.22 9.30 -6.39
N GLY A 27 -6.13 9.66 -7.29
CA GLY A 27 -7.36 10.40 -6.92
C GLY A 27 -8.33 9.63 -6.01
N LEU A 28 -8.16 8.32 -5.85
CA LEU A 28 -8.92 7.52 -4.88
C LEU A 28 -8.40 7.68 -3.44
N PHE A 29 -7.25 8.31 -3.24
CA PHE A 29 -6.57 8.48 -1.96
C PHE A 29 -6.13 9.93 -1.74
N ASP A 30 -6.93 10.88 -2.24
CA ASP A 30 -6.70 12.32 -2.07
C ASP A 30 -5.32 12.74 -2.61
N ASP A 31 -4.91 12.11 -3.73
CA ASP A 31 -3.61 12.21 -4.40
C ASP A 31 -2.37 11.88 -3.55
N ALA A 32 -2.57 11.49 -2.29
CA ALA A 32 -1.56 10.87 -1.47
C ALA A 32 -1.31 9.45 -1.99
N LEU A 33 -0.16 9.23 -2.62
CA LEU A 33 0.37 7.88 -2.81
C LEU A 33 0.66 7.29 -1.44
N PRO A 34 0.04 6.17 -1.04
CA PRO A 34 0.42 5.49 0.18
C PRO A 34 1.93 5.23 0.10
N PRO A 35 2.71 5.66 1.10
CA PRO A 35 4.15 5.48 1.14
C PRO A 35 4.59 4.05 0.77
N LEU A 36 3.77 3.06 1.17
CA LEU A 36 3.89 1.64 0.88
C LEU A 36 4.13 1.30 -0.61
N VAL A 37 3.59 2.10 -1.54
CA VAL A 37 3.74 1.87 -2.99
C VAL A 37 5.13 2.29 -3.49
N LEU A 38 5.75 3.29 -2.86
CA LEU A 38 7.03 3.88 -3.30
C LEU A 38 8.24 3.44 -2.47
N ARG A 39 8.01 2.87 -1.28
CA ARG A 39 9.07 2.38 -0.38
C ARG A 39 10.14 1.58 -1.11
N HIS A 40 9.74 0.66 -1.99
CA HIS A 40 10.70 -0.22 -2.64
C HIS A 40 11.59 0.50 -3.67
N GLN A 41 11.07 1.48 -4.42
CA GLN A 41 11.88 2.30 -5.34
C GLN A 41 12.81 3.24 -4.57
N LEU A 42 12.27 3.92 -3.56
CA LEU A 42 13.03 4.91 -2.80
C LEU A 42 14.09 4.24 -1.90
N TYR A 43 13.83 3.06 -1.35
CA TYR A 43 14.84 2.31 -0.58
C TYR A 43 15.99 1.76 -1.44
N SER A 44 15.83 1.63 -2.77
CA SER A 44 16.91 1.27 -3.68
C SER A 44 17.79 2.45 -4.10
N LEU A 45 17.29 3.68 -3.94
CA LEU A 45 17.96 4.94 -4.31
C LEU A 45 18.50 5.71 -3.11
N VAL A 46 17.85 5.58 -1.94
CA VAL A 46 18.15 6.30 -0.72
C VAL A 46 18.41 5.29 0.40
N PRO A 47 19.64 5.23 0.97
CA PRO A 47 19.97 4.30 2.05
C PRO A 47 19.18 4.54 3.34
N ALA A 48 18.81 5.80 3.61
CA ALA A 48 18.09 6.24 4.80
C ALA A 48 16.58 5.95 4.72
N ARG A 49 16.19 4.71 5.00
CA ARG A 49 14.80 4.22 4.91
C ARG A 49 13.82 5.02 5.80
N THR A 50 14.23 5.38 7.02
CA THR A 50 13.41 6.18 7.94
C THR A 50 13.11 7.58 7.38
N ALA A 51 14.10 8.22 6.76
CA ALA A 51 13.92 9.55 6.14
C ALA A 51 12.97 9.49 4.94
N VAL A 52 13.05 8.42 4.14
CA VAL A 52 12.11 8.15 3.05
C VAL A 52 10.68 8.02 3.58
N ASP A 53 10.46 7.25 4.65
CA ASP A 53 9.13 7.09 5.23
C ASP A 53 8.58 8.38 5.83
N GLN A 54 9.41 9.16 6.55
CA GLN A 54 9.02 10.46 7.10
C GLN A 54 8.61 11.43 5.99
N HIS A 55 9.40 11.52 4.91
CA HIS A 55 9.09 12.41 3.80
C HIS A 55 7.76 12.06 3.12
N LEU A 56 7.50 10.76 2.90
CA LEU A 56 6.25 10.31 2.31
C LEU A 56 5.03 10.57 3.22
N VAL A 57 5.19 10.50 4.55
CA VAL A 57 4.12 10.85 5.50
C VAL A 57 3.85 12.36 5.49
N VAL A 58 4.88 13.20 5.44
CA VAL A 58 4.75 14.66 5.33
C VAL A 58 4.03 15.05 4.04
N GLU A 59 4.44 14.49 2.90
CA GLU A 59 3.78 14.72 1.61
C GLU A 59 2.30 14.32 1.64
N ALA A 60 1.94 13.21 2.31
CA ALA A 60 0.54 12.77 2.43
C ALA A 60 -0.35 13.72 3.26
N VAL A 61 0.25 14.62 4.04
CA VAL A 61 -0.45 15.64 4.83
C VAL A 61 -0.16 17.07 4.38
N ALA A 62 0.59 17.26 3.31
CA ALA A 62 0.95 18.57 2.78
C ALA A 62 -0.29 19.40 2.46
N GLY A 63 -0.32 20.65 2.91
CA GLY A 63 -1.44 21.57 2.72
C GLY A 63 -2.66 21.33 3.63
N LYS A 64 -2.61 20.35 4.54
CA LYS A 64 -3.63 20.16 5.59
C LYS A 64 -3.27 20.96 6.84
N GLU A 65 -4.28 21.37 7.62
CA GLU A 65 -4.07 22.08 8.90
C GLU A 65 -3.16 21.30 9.88
N SER A 66 -3.15 19.96 9.77
CA SER A 66 -2.34 19.07 10.60
C SER A 66 -0.86 18.98 10.20
N GLU A 67 -0.43 19.58 9.08
CA GLU A 67 0.93 19.38 8.55
C GLU A 67 2.03 19.73 9.56
N ALA A 68 1.96 20.91 10.19
CA ALA A 68 2.96 21.35 11.16
C ALA A 68 3.03 20.43 12.39
N LEU A 69 1.88 19.93 12.84
CA LEU A 69 1.81 19.01 13.96
C LEU A 69 2.39 17.63 13.61
N VAL A 70 2.08 17.12 12.41
CA VAL A 70 2.63 15.86 11.93
C VAL A 70 4.15 15.97 11.80
N ARG A 71 4.69 17.05 11.21
CA ARG A 71 6.14 17.28 11.16
C ARG A 71 6.76 17.25 12.55
N ARG A 72 6.18 17.98 13.50
CA ARG A 72 6.62 17.97 14.91
C ARG A 72 6.67 16.55 15.47
N PHE A 73 5.61 15.76 15.27
CA PHE A 73 5.55 14.37 15.71
C PHE A 73 6.63 13.48 15.07
N LEU A 74 6.84 13.58 13.76
CA LEU A 74 7.86 12.78 13.09
C LEU A 74 9.27 13.13 13.62
N ASP A 75 9.55 14.42 13.83
CA ASP A 75 10.85 14.90 14.30
C ASP A 75 11.09 14.57 15.78
N SER A 76 10.07 14.68 16.63
CA SER A 76 10.20 14.48 18.07
C SER A 76 10.06 13.02 18.50
N VAL A 77 9.26 12.23 17.78
CA VAL A 77 8.92 10.85 18.16
C VAL A 77 9.65 9.84 17.30
N LEU A 78 9.57 9.94 15.98
CA LEU A 78 10.14 8.91 15.08
C LEU A 78 11.65 9.03 14.88
N THR A 79 12.19 10.25 14.82
CA THR A 79 13.64 10.46 14.64
C THR A 79 14.45 9.94 15.85
N PRO A 80 14.02 10.16 17.11
CA PRO A 80 14.72 9.61 18.27
C PRO A 80 14.34 8.16 18.58
N CYS A 81 13.12 7.72 18.24
CA CYS A 81 12.59 6.41 18.64
C CYS A 81 11.65 5.80 17.59
N ALA A 82 12.11 4.76 16.89
CA ALA A 82 11.31 4.04 15.89
C ALA A 82 10.37 2.99 16.52
N ASP A 83 9.74 3.31 17.65
CA ASP A 83 8.77 2.43 18.28
C ASP A 83 7.45 2.45 17.50
N ILE A 84 6.79 1.29 17.42
CA ILE A 84 5.54 1.15 16.66
C ILE A 84 4.30 1.51 17.48
N SER A 85 4.40 1.52 18.82
CA SER A 85 3.33 1.90 19.74
C SER A 85 3.76 2.95 20.75
N TYR A 86 2.82 3.81 21.09
CA TYR A 86 2.97 4.86 22.08
C TYR A 86 1.82 4.82 23.08
N ASP A 87 2.11 5.14 24.34
CA ASP A 87 1.12 5.28 25.40
C ASP A 87 1.02 6.73 25.87
N THR A 88 0.05 7.01 26.74
CA THR A 88 -0.20 8.34 27.30
C THR A 88 1.04 8.93 27.99
N VAL A 89 1.81 8.12 28.70
CA VAL A 89 2.99 8.59 29.43
C VAL A 89 4.02 9.12 28.44
N ARG A 90 4.40 8.30 27.45
CA ARG A 90 5.35 8.71 26.42
C ARG A 90 4.87 9.91 25.63
N MET A 91 3.62 9.87 25.15
CA MET A 91 3.10 10.93 24.29
C MET A 91 2.97 12.27 25.02
N MET A 92 2.49 12.27 26.26
CA MET A 92 2.18 13.51 26.97
C MET A 92 3.32 14.01 27.86
N GLN A 93 4.02 13.11 28.55
CA GLN A 93 5.06 13.47 29.51
C GLN A 93 6.42 13.60 28.82
N ASP A 94 6.79 12.59 28.02
CA ASP A 94 8.12 12.57 27.40
C ASP A 94 8.18 13.46 26.14
N PHE A 95 7.14 13.41 25.31
CA PHE A 95 7.09 14.14 24.03
C PHE A 95 6.24 15.42 24.06
N GLY A 96 5.51 15.70 25.15
CA GLY A 96 4.77 16.95 25.33
C GLY A 96 3.55 17.16 24.42
N PHE A 97 2.96 16.09 23.87
CA PHE A 97 1.71 16.19 23.10
C PHE A 97 0.49 16.29 24.01
N ARG A 98 -0.47 17.12 23.63
CA ARG A 98 -1.77 17.25 24.34
C ARG A 98 -2.83 16.37 23.70
N ASP A 99 -3.93 16.08 24.40
CA ASP A 99 -5.05 15.29 23.86
C ASP A 99 -5.59 15.82 22.53
N ALA A 100 -5.66 17.14 22.38
CA ALA A 100 -6.06 17.79 21.13
C ALA A 100 -5.09 17.46 19.98
N ASP A 101 -3.78 17.45 20.27
CA ASP A 101 -2.75 17.11 19.30
C ASP A 101 -2.86 15.62 18.90
N ILE A 102 -3.08 14.72 19.87
CA ILE A 102 -3.30 13.29 19.60
C ILE A 102 -4.53 13.07 18.73
N THR A 103 -5.62 13.77 19.03
CA THR A 103 -6.86 13.71 18.25
C THR A 103 -6.61 14.14 16.80
N GLN A 104 -5.82 15.20 16.58
CA GLN A 104 -5.44 15.65 15.24
C GLN A 104 -4.52 14.65 14.53
N LEU A 105 -3.57 14.02 15.22
CA LEU A 105 -2.69 12.99 14.64
C LEU A 105 -3.47 11.72 14.25
N VAL A 106 -4.49 11.35 15.03
CA VAL A 106 -5.43 10.27 14.68
C VAL A 106 -6.28 10.67 13.47
N GLY A 107 -6.81 11.90 13.45
CA GLY A 107 -7.56 12.44 12.31
C GLY A 107 -6.74 12.49 11.02
N ALA A 108 -5.45 12.80 11.13
CA ALA A 108 -4.49 12.79 10.02
C ALA A 108 -4.10 11.36 9.57
N GLY A 109 -4.46 10.33 10.35
CA GLY A 109 -4.13 8.93 10.06
C GLY A 109 -2.67 8.55 10.32
N VAL A 110 -1.94 9.38 11.07
CA VAL A 110 -0.56 9.12 11.52
C VAL A 110 -0.55 8.27 12.79
N LEU A 111 -1.63 8.33 13.58
CA LEU A 111 -1.87 7.44 14.71
C LEU A 111 -3.19 6.68 14.54
N THR A 112 -3.26 5.48 15.12
CA THR A 112 -4.51 4.71 15.26
C THR A 112 -4.66 4.25 16.69
N VAL A 113 -5.88 4.33 17.23
CA VAL A 113 -6.17 3.92 18.62
C VAL A 113 -6.03 2.40 18.74
N ARG A 114 -5.27 1.95 19.75
CA ARG A 114 -5.18 0.54 20.16
C ARG A 114 -6.14 0.28 21.32
N ASP A 115 -5.90 0.97 22.43
CA ASP A 115 -6.64 0.88 23.69
C ASP A 115 -6.80 2.29 24.29
N ALA A 116 -7.52 2.41 25.40
CA ALA A 116 -7.60 3.67 26.14
C ALA A 116 -6.19 4.15 26.55
N GLY A 117 -5.75 5.29 26.01
CA GLY A 117 -4.43 5.84 26.27
C GLY A 117 -3.27 5.15 25.54
N SER A 118 -3.55 4.39 24.46
CA SER A 118 -2.50 3.78 23.65
C SER A 118 -2.81 3.82 22.15
N TRP A 119 -1.78 4.08 21.36
CA TRP A 119 -1.88 4.29 19.91
C TRP A 119 -0.76 3.57 19.16
N TRP A 120 -1.08 3.05 17.98
CA TRP A 120 -0.11 2.59 17.00
C TRP A 120 0.27 3.70 16.05
N LEU A 121 1.55 3.73 15.66
CA LEU A 121 2.00 4.45 14.47
C LEU A 121 1.26 3.91 13.25
N ALA A 122 0.72 4.82 12.44
CA ALA A 122 0.02 4.51 11.22
C ALA A 122 0.54 5.37 10.06
N VAL A 123 0.28 4.88 8.86
CA VAL A 123 0.53 5.62 7.63
C VAL A 123 -0.79 6.23 7.17
N PRO A 124 -0.85 7.56 6.92
CA PRO A 124 -2.04 8.20 6.40
C PRO A 124 -2.61 7.45 5.19
N GLY A 125 -3.93 7.21 5.21
CA GLY A 125 -4.63 6.51 4.13
C GLY A 125 -4.40 5.00 4.05
N ALA A 126 -3.48 4.41 4.83
CA ALA A 126 -3.17 2.98 4.75
C ALA A 126 -4.39 2.08 5.06
N GLY A 127 -5.24 2.46 6.03
CA GLY A 127 -6.47 1.71 6.32
C GLY A 127 -7.46 1.70 5.15
N ARG A 128 -7.66 2.85 4.50
CA ARG A 128 -8.52 2.99 3.31
C ARG A 128 -7.96 2.16 2.15
N PHE A 129 -6.64 2.20 1.97
CA PHE A 129 -5.93 1.39 0.98
C PHE A 129 -6.10 -0.09 1.27
N MET A 130 -5.75 -0.58 2.47
CA MET A 130 -5.85 -1.98 2.86
C MET A 130 -7.27 -2.51 2.70
N LYS A 131 -8.28 -1.72 3.05
CA LYS A 131 -9.70 -2.10 2.85
C LYS A 131 -10.04 -2.25 1.36
N ALA A 132 -9.62 -1.31 0.51
CA ALA A 132 -9.85 -1.39 -0.94
C ALA A 132 -9.08 -2.56 -1.55
N PHE A 133 -7.83 -2.74 -1.12
CA PHE A 133 -6.93 -3.79 -1.54
C PHE A 133 -7.48 -5.19 -1.24
N LEU A 134 -7.82 -5.46 0.03
CA LEU A 134 -8.33 -6.76 0.46
C LEU A 134 -9.68 -7.10 -0.20
N ARG A 135 -10.57 -6.10 -0.35
CA ARG A 135 -11.85 -6.29 -1.05
C ARG A 135 -11.65 -6.59 -2.53
N GLY A 136 -10.76 -5.86 -3.19
CA GLY A 136 -10.46 -6.08 -4.60
C GLY A 136 -9.77 -7.42 -4.85
N ARG A 137 -8.78 -7.79 -4.02
CA ARG A 137 -8.11 -9.11 -4.07
C ARG A 137 -9.13 -10.24 -3.96
N LYS A 138 -10.01 -10.19 -2.95
CA LYS A 138 -11.07 -11.18 -2.75
C LYS A 138 -11.99 -11.26 -3.97
N ALA A 139 -12.35 -10.13 -4.57
CA ALA A 139 -13.20 -10.10 -5.75
C ALA A 139 -12.55 -10.71 -6.99
N VAL A 140 -11.27 -10.42 -7.25
CA VAL A 140 -10.55 -10.99 -8.39
C VAL A 140 -10.30 -12.49 -8.20
N LEU A 141 -9.92 -12.92 -6.99
CA LEU A 141 -9.83 -14.36 -6.67
C LEU A 141 -11.15 -15.08 -6.92
N ALA A 142 -12.27 -14.50 -6.50
CA ALA A 142 -13.58 -15.08 -6.72
C ALA A 142 -13.93 -15.20 -8.22
N LEU A 143 -13.45 -14.30 -9.09
CA LEU A 143 -13.62 -14.42 -10.53
C LEU A 143 -12.88 -15.64 -11.09
N ILE A 144 -11.64 -15.87 -10.65
CA ILE A 144 -10.82 -17.02 -11.10
C ILE A 144 -11.38 -18.32 -10.50
N GLN A 145 -11.79 -18.31 -9.23
CA GLN A 145 -12.37 -19.47 -8.55
C GLN A 145 -13.65 -19.99 -9.20
N LYS A 146 -14.47 -19.07 -9.74
CA LYS A 146 -15.71 -19.40 -10.45
C LYS A 146 -15.49 -19.77 -11.92
N ALA A 147 -14.28 -19.56 -12.46
CA ALA A 147 -13.96 -19.94 -13.82
C ALA A 147 -13.82 -21.47 -13.94
N ARG A 148 -14.05 -22.00 -15.14
CA ARG A 148 -13.86 -23.43 -15.43
C ARG A 148 -12.42 -23.82 -15.09
N TYR A 149 -12.25 -24.96 -14.44
CA TYR A 149 -10.94 -25.46 -13.96
C TYR A 149 -10.17 -24.49 -13.03
N ARG A 150 -10.85 -23.48 -12.46
CA ARG A 150 -10.24 -22.44 -11.61
C ARG A 150 -9.08 -21.72 -12.32
N GLU A 151 -9.24 -21.52 -13.62
CA GLU A 151 -8.26 -20.83 -14.46
C GLU A 151 -8.91 -19.84 -15.43
N VAL A 152 -8.17 -18.79 -15.77
CA VAL A 152 -8.61 -17.78 -16.74
C VAL A 152 -7.43 -17.27 -17.56
N LEU A 153 -7.66 -16.93 -18.83
CA LEU A 153 -6.61 -16.32 -19.65
C LEU A 153 -6.31 -14.92 -19.13
N LEU A 154 -5.02 -14.58 -18.97
CA LEU A 154 -4.57 -13.27 -18.47
C LEU A 154 -5.15 -12.12 -19.31
N ALA A 155 -5.08 -12.23 -20.64
CA ALA A 155 -5.59 -11.21 -21.56
C ALA A 155 -7.12 -11.03 -21.45
N GLU A 156 -7.85 -12.13 -21.20
CA GLU A 156 -9.29 -12.08 -20.97
C GLU A 156 -9.62 -11.42 -19.64
N LEU A 157 -8.91 -11.77 -18.57
CA LEU A 157 -9.14 -11.16 -17.26
C LEU A 157 -8.84 -9.65 -17.28
N GLN A 158 -7.82 -9.22 -18.03
CA GLN A 158 -7.46 -7.81 -18.19
C GLN A 158 -8.48 -7.00 -18.99
N SER A 159 -9.16 -7.62 -19.97
CA SER A 159 -10.16 -6.93 -20.81
C SER A 159 -11.55 -6.86 -20.17
N ARG A 160 -11.80 -7.62 -19.10
CA ARG A 160 -13.08 -7.59 -18.38
C ARG A 160 -13.31 -6.25 -17.71
N ARG A 161 -14.59 -5.85 -17.61
CA ARG A 161 -14.99 -4.71 -16.79
C ARG A 161 -14.72 -5.04 -15.31
N PRO A 162 -13.97 -4.19 -14.57
CA PRO A 162 -13.67 -4.46 -13.17
C PRO A 162 -14.94 -4.46 -12.31
N PRO A 163 -15.10 -5.42 -11.38
CA PRO A 163 -16.15 -5.37 -10.36
C PRO A 163 -16.05 -4.09 -9.53
N ARG A 164 -17.18 -3.60 -8.99
CA ARG A 164 -17.20 -2.39 -8.14
C ARG A 164 -16.24 -2.45 -6.94
N ALA A 165 -15.98 -3.66 -6.42
CA ALA A 165 -15.05 -3.88 -5.32
C ALA A 165 -13.56 -3.71 -5.71
N VAL A 166 -13.22 -3.80 -7.00
CA VAL A 166 -11.86 -3.73 -7.55
C VAL A 166 -11.51 -2.27 -7.86
N ARG A 167 -11.43 -1.46 -6.80
CA ARG A 167 -11.17 -0.01 -6.90
C ARG A 167 -9.75 0.32 -7.36
N LEU A 168 -8.78 -0.56 -7.13
CA LEU A 168 -7.38 -0.39 -7.56
C LEU A 168 -7.14 -0.83 -9.01
N GLY A 169 -8.18 -1.29 -9.71
CA GLY A 169 -8.07 -1.80 -11.08
C GLY A 169 -7.66 -3.26 -11.16
N LEU A 170 -8.10 -3.93 -12.24
CA LEU A 170 -7.75 -5.33 -12.52
C LEU A 170 -6.24 -5.56 -12.65
N PRO A 171 -5.48 -4.73 -13.41
CA PRO A 171 -4.03 -4.94 -13.54
C PRO A 171 -3.31 -4.96 -12.19
N TYR A 172 -3.63 -4.03 -11.29
CA TYR A 172 -3.03 -3.97 -9.95
C TYR A 172 -3.26 -5.27 -9.17
N HIS A 173 -4.50 -5.74 -9.11
CA HIS A 173 -4.81 -6.97 -8.39
C HIS A 173 -4.26 -8.22 -9.07
N ILE A 174 -4.16 -8.26 -10.39
CA ILE A 174 -3.52 -9.39 -11.09
C ILE A 174 -2.04 -9.49 -10.68
N HIS A 175 -1.31 -8.37 -10.67
CA HIS A 175 0.07 -8.34 -10.21
C HIS A 175 0.20 -8.74 -8.73
N ASP A 176 -0.72 -8.27 -7.88
CA ASP A 176 -0.81 -8.70 -6.48
C ASP A 176 -1.00 -10.21 -6.34
N LEU A 177 -1.94 -10.83 -7.07
CA LEU A 177 -2.20 -12.26 -6.99
C LEU A 177 -1.00 -13.10 -7.44
N ILE A 178 -0.31 -12.67 -8.50
CA ILE A 178 0.90 -13.33 -9.00
C ILE A 178 2.04 -13.18 -7.97
N GLY A 179 2.29 -11.96 -7.49
CA GLY A 179 3.35 -11.67 -6.52
C GLY A 179 3.14 -12.35 -5.17
N ALA A 180 1.89 -12.45 -4.71
CA ALA A 180 1.51 -13.19 -3.50
C ALA A 180 1.42 -14.71 -3.72
N GLN A 181 1.73 -15.21 -4.93
CA GLN A 181 1.69 -16.63 -5.30
C GLN A 181 0.32 -17.29 -5.08
N LEU A 182 -0.76 -16.50 -5.12
CA LEU A 182 -2.14 -16.99 -5.01
C LEU A 182 -2.65 -17.59 -6.32
N VAL A 183 -1.94 -17.29 -7.41
CA VAL A 183 -2.17 -17.88 -8.74
C VAL A 183 -0.86 -18.32 -9.36
N ARG A 184 -0.90 -19.41 -10.13
CA ARG A 184 0.20 -19.88 -10.99
C ARG A 184 -0.01 -19.35 -12.41
N CYS A 185 1.08 -18.90 -13.04
CA CYS A 185 1.10 -18.53 -14.45
C CYS A 185 1.50 -19.74 -15.28
N ILE A 186 0.59 -20.25 -16.12
CA ILE A 186 0.80 -21.42 -16.96
C ILE A 186 0.85 -20.97 -18.43
N PRO A 187 1.98 -21.16 -19.14
CA PRO A 187 2.03 -20.92 -20.57
C PRO A 187 1.08 -21.86 -21.33
N SER A 188 0.30 -21.32 -22.27
CA SER A 188 -0.54 -22.10 -23.17
C SER A 188 -0.39 -21.57 -24.61
N THR A 189 -0.92 -22.32 -25.58
CA THR A 189 -0.93 -21.91 -27.00
C THR A 189 -1.71 -20.61 -27.24
N SER A 190 -2.66 -20.28 -26.37
CA SER A 190 -3.48 -19.06 -26.46
C SER A 190 -2.95 -17.91 -25.60
N GLY A 191 -1.80 -18.08 -24.93
CA GLY A 191 -1.22 -17.11 -23.99
C GLY A 191 -1.13 -17.63 -22.56
N THR A 192 -0.87 -16.74 -21.61
CA THR A 192 -0.70 -17.12 -20.19
C THR A 192 -2.04 -17.34 -19.50
N LEU A 193 -2.24 -18.53 -18.93
CA LEU A 193 -3.34 -18.84 -18.03
C LEU A 193 -2.96 -18.52 -16.59
N LEU A 194 -3.86 -17.89 -15.86
CA LEU A 194 -3.80 -17.74 -14.41
C LEU A 194 -4.66 -18.84 -13.79
N ARG A 195 -4.04 -19.77 -13.07
CA ARG A 195 -4.74 -20.83 -12.33
C ARG A 195 -4.60 -20.58 -10.84
N LEU A 196 -5.66 -20.77 -10.04
CA LEU A 196 -5.54 -20.70 -8.58
C LEU A 196 -4.46 -21.68 -8.09
N ALA A 197 -3.64 -21.24 -7.14
CA ALA A 197 -2.73 -22.15 -6.44
C ALA A 197 -3.55 -23.10 -5.55
N ASP A 198 -3.11 -24.36 -5.47
CA ASP A 198 -3.67 -25.32 -4.52
C ASP A 198 -3.24 -24.90 -3.11
N THR A 199 -4.19 -24.54 -2.25
CA THR A 199 -4.01 -24.39 -0.79
C THR A 199 -3.93 -25.75 -0.12
#